data_AF-S4PDL9-F1
#
_entry.id   AF-S4PDL9-F1
#
_cell.length_a   1.000
_cell.length_b   1.000
_cell.length_c   1.000
_cell.angle_alpha   90.00
_cell.angle_beta   90.00
_cell.angle_gamma   90.00
#
_symmetry.space_group_name_H-M   'P 1'
#
loop_
_entity.id
_entity.type
_entity.pdbx_description
1 polymer ?
#
loop_
_entity_poly.entity_id
_entity_poly.type
_entity_poly.pdbx_seq_one_letter_code
_entity_poly.pdbx_strand_id
1 'polypeptide(L)'
;MMNPQLKRTASIHIATKKAAKFEYVDTDALVDYPSDWFTNHPNSKPPVTVPKTNCSKDDLYKAARGGIRAMNLSISTAKLVLHVYGKEMTDSCDEDWTSFSVKIGTKGASITPWDLVTVTEGTVYQPVEATGGTVLSTPSQPQMDISTWTPRALVLYILCIYRLLRITNQEYVTLLITKMEQQLTAEGGSGMKLSGATLVYAGWISDRNYLKLVAAYDMFLYHFSGHEDGILRLGSLGSRFRDCAGLLSYGYAMSILDIEAGYLMDWIFVKTMGDEMIRMTREGQETGSPTSYFPYQSDLHLVNRSAYSSNANSYLFHWIHTFGSLMSHKRSINARYNFEGNVADVGLNAVVLCWAFARGGELNPQFQKEGLDYGKNIEPVSSGMDDDENQGPNELTPEDKMWLDTTGRDPATWFALLKANGFKVPPVVSRVIKRQRGRIGETRIDSIGEYVKERLIY
;
A
#
# COMPACT_ATOMS: atom_id res chain seq x y z
N MET A 1 8.60 19.72 -15.46
CA MET A 1 8.23 20.53 -14.27
C MET A 1 9.47 20.66 -13.39
N MET A 2 9.71 21.85 -12.84
CA MET A 2 10.94 22.18 -12.10
C MET A 2 11.08 21.32 -10.85
N ASN A 3 12.18 20.56 -10.80
CA ASN A 3 12.68 19.84 -9.63
C ASN A 3 12.77 20.83 -8.44
N PRO A 4 12.36 20.49 -7.20
CA PRO A 4 12.51 21.38 -6.06
C PRO A 4 14.01 21.52 -5.78
N GLN A 5 14.64 22.52 -6.41
CA GLN A 5 16.03 22.83 -6.13
C GLN A 5 16.08 23.40 -4.71
N LEU A 6 16.66 22.65 -3.77
CA LEU A 6 17.27 23.21 -2.56
C LEU A 6 17.95 24.53 -2.96
N LYS A 7 17.60 25.64 -2.32
CA LYS A 7 18.22 26.95 -2.61
C LYS A 7 19.74 26.79 -2.53
N ARG A 8 20.39 26.77 -3.69
CA ARG A 8 21.82 26.47 -3.84
C ARG A 8 22.63 27.71 -3.50
N THR A 9 22.75 28.02 -2.21
CA THR A 9 23.66 29.08 -1.78
C THR A 9 25.09 28.55 -1.85
N ALA A 10 25.94 29.22 -2.62
CA ALA A 10 27.36 28.93 -2.62
C ALA A 10 27.92 29.22 -1.21
N SER A 11 28.71 28.29 -0.67
CA SER A 11 29.40 28.48 0.61
C SER A 11 30.79 29.06 0.34
N ILE A 12 31.28 29.97 1.17
CA ILE A 12 32.61 30.56 0.99
C ILE A 12 33.60 29.80 1.88
N HIS A 13 34.65 29.22 1.29
CA HIS A 13 35.73 28.61 2.05
C HIS A 13 36.50 29.70 2.80
N ILE A 14 36.41 29.70 4.14
CA ILE A 14 36.81 30.81 5.02
C ILE A 14 38.26 31.25 4.79
N ALA A 15 39.18 30.31 4.66
CA ALA A 15 40.61 30.58 4.50
C ALA A 15 40.95 31.13 3.11
N THR A 16 40.38 30.55 2.05
CA THR A 16 40.73 30.92 0.66
C THR A 16 39.82 32.01 0.07
N LYS A 17 38.73 32.35 0.76
CA LYS A 17 37.63 33.20 0.27
C LYS A 17 37.00 32.75 -1.06
N LYS A 18 37.26 31.52 -1.51
CA LYS A 18 36.68 30.94 -2.73
C LYS A 18 35.27 30.43 -2.46
N ALA A 19 34.37 30.68 -3.40
CA ALA A 19 33.05 30.09 -3.40
C ALA A 19 33.14 28.61 -3.77
N ALA A 20 32.61 27.74 -2.91
CA ALA A 20 32.38 26.33 -3.17
C ALA A 20 30.88 26.15 -3.49
N LYS A 21 30.62 25.53 -4.64
CA LYS A 21 29.28 25.08 -5.03
C LYS A 21 29.26 23.56 -4.90
N PHE A 22 28.31 23.06 -4.13
CA PHE A 22 28.03 21.63 -4.07
C PHE A 22 26.86 21.31 -4.98
N GLU A 23 27.07 20.37 -5.90
CA GLU A 23 26.05 19.90 -6.82
C GLU A 23 25.77 18.43 -6.51
N TYR A 24 24.53 18.14 -6.12
CA TYR A 24 24.03 16.80 -5.87
C TYR A 24 22.65 16.67 -6.50
N VAL A 25 22.42 15.53 -7.15
CA VAL A 25 21.12 15.17 -7.70
C VAL A 25 20.74 13.85 -7.05
N ASP A 26 19.70 13.91 -6.23
CA ASP A 26 19.06 12.72 -5.71
C ASP A 26 18.18 12.11 -6.82
N THR A 27 18.64 11.03 -7.43
CA THR A 27 17.86 10.31 -8.44
C THR A 27 16.64 9.61 -7.83
N ASP A 28 16.66 9.32 -6.53
CA ASP A 28 15.56 8.64 -5.83
C ASP A 28 14.42 9.60 -5.48
N ALA A 29 14.66 10.91 -5.52
CA ALA A 29 13.63 11.93 -5.47
C ALA A 29 12.83 12.08 -6.78
N LEU A 30 13.30 11.50 -7.90
CA LEU A 30 12.58 11.53 -9.18
C LEU A 30 11.41 10.54 -9.15
N VAL A 31 10.20 11.08 -9.27
CA VAL A 31 8.94 10.32 -9.28
C VAL A 31 8.14 10.61 -10.54
N ASP A 32 7.32 9.64 -10.90
CA ASP A 32 6.36 9.72 -11.99
C ASP A 32 4.93 9.76 -11.43
N TYR A 33 4.04 10.37 -12.20
CA TYR A 33 2.61 10.41 -11.92
C TYR A 33 1.81 9.79 -13.07
N PRO A 34 0.72 9.06 -12.78
CA PRO A 34 -0.07 8.42 -13.82
C PRO A 34 -0.70 9.43 -14.80
N SER A 35 -1.10 10.62 -14.36
CA SER A 35 -1.60 11.68 -15.23
C SER A 35 -0.59 12.15 -16.29
N ASP A 36 0.71 12.12 -15.99
CA ASP A 36 1.76 12.50 -16.95
C ASP A 36 1.81 11.48 -18.09
N TRP A 37 1.52 10.20 -17.83
CA TRP A 37 1.41 9.18 -18.87
C TRP A 37 0.26 9.47 -19.83
N PHE A 38 -0.93 9.78 -19.31
CA PHE A 38 -2.11 10.09 -20.14
C PHE A 38 -2.00 11.43 -20.87
N THR A 39 -1.26 12.39 -20.31
CA THR A 39 -0.94 13.64 -20.99
C THR A 39 -0.06 13.39 -22.22
N ASN A 40 0.90 12.47 -22.12
CA ASN A 40 1.77 12.07 -23.23
C ASN A 40 1.10 11.07 -24.21
N HIS A 41 0.01 10.43 -23.80
CA HIS A 41 -0.74 9.45 -24.59
C HIS A 41 -2.25 9.77 -24.55
N PRO A 42 -2.67 10.92 -25.12
CA PRO A 42 -4.05 11.37 -25.03
C PRO A 42 -5.01 10.34 -25.64
N ASN A 43 -6.14 10.11 -24.97
CA ASN A 43 -7.20 9.17 -25.38
C ASN A 43 -6.72 7.73 -25.62
N SER A 44 -5.58 7.33 -25.04
CA SER A 44 -4.99 6.01 -25.23
C SER A 44 -5.13 5.15 -23.98
N LYS A 45 -5.44 3.86 -24.17
CA LYS A 45 -5.44 2.87 -23.09
C LYS A 45 -4.03 2.27 -22.95
N PRO A 46 -3.63 1.77 -21.78
CA PRO A 46 -2.30 1.18 -21.59
C PRO A 46 -2.08 -0.01 -22.54
N PRO A 47 -0.96 -0.07 -23.29
CA PRO A 47 -0.76 -1.11 -24.29
C PRO A 47 -0.31 -2.42 -23.64
N VAL A 48 -0.85 -3.55 -24.14
CA VAL A 48 -0.51 -4.91 -23.73
C VAL A 48 -0.20 -5.74 -24.97
N THR A 49 0.89 -6.49 -24.94
CA THR A 49 1.22 -7.45 -26.00
C THR A 49 1.04 -8.88 -25.50
N VAL A 50 0.17 -9.62 -26.17
CA VAL A 50 -0.09 -11.04 -25.90
C VAL A 50 0.49 -11.87 -27.06
N PRO A 51 1.13 -13.03 -26.79
CA PRO A 51 1.59 -13.89 -27.87
C PRO A 51 0.47 -14.25 -28.84
N LYS A 52 0.81 -14.43 -30.11
CA LYS A 52 -0.13 -14.95 -31.11
C LYS A 52 -0.10 -16.46 -31.09
N THR A 53 -1.25 -17.13 -31.12
CA THR A 53 -1.31 -18.59 -31.24
C THR A 53 -2.28 -18.99 -32.34
N ASN A 54 -1.97 -20.10 -33.02
CA ASN A 54 -2.88 -20.74 -33.98
C ASN A 54 -3.56 -21.98 -33.37
N CYS A 55 -3.30 -22.30 -32.10
CA CYS A 55 -3.90 -23.43 -31.42
C CYS A 55 -5.37 -23.18 -31.09
N SER A 56 -6.15 -24.25 -31.01
CA SER A 56 -7.51 -24.18 -30.47
C SER A 56 -7.50 -23.78 -28.98
N LYS A 57 -8.63 -23.26 -28.49
CA LYS A 57 -8.84 -22.96 -27.07
C LYS A 57 -8.60 -24.19 -26.19
N ASP A 58 -9.06 -25.35 -26.63
CA ASP A 58 -8.92 -26.61 -25.89
C ASP A 58 -7.46 -27.06 -25.81
N ASP A 59 -6.71 -26.92 -26.90
CA ASP A 59 -5.28 -27.28 -26.90
C ASP A 59 -4.45 -26.33 -26.04
N LEU A 60 -4.80 -25.04 -26.00
CA LEU A 60 -4.21 -24.09 -25.07
C LEU A 60 -4.45 -24.49 -23.61
N TYR A 61 -5.69 -24.88 -23.24
CA TYR A 61 -5.98 -25.33 -21.88
C TYR A 61 -5.35 -26.68 -21.54
N LYS A 62 -5.25 -27.61 -22.50
CA LYS A 62 -4.48 -28.85 -22.32
C LYS A 62 -3.00 -28.55 -22.04
N ALA A 63 -2.39 -27.67 -22.83
CA ALA A 63 -1.00 -27.25 -22.60
C ALA A 63 -0.82 -26.58 -21.22
N ALA A 64 -1.78 -25.75 -20.80
CA ALA A 64 -1.75 -25.12 -19.48
C ALA A 64 -1.86 -26.14 -18.33
N ARG A 65 -2.79 -27.10 -18.41
CA ARG A 65 -2.92 -28.20 -17.44
C ARG A 65 -1.63 -29.01 -17.35
N GLY A 66 -1.05 -29.39 -18.49
CA GLY A 66 0.22 -30.09 -18.56
C GLY A 66 1.36 -29.32 -17.88
N GLY A 67 1.47 -28.02 -18.17
CA GLY A 67 2.47 -27.14 -17.58
C GLY A 67 2.31 -26.92 -16.07
N ILE A 68 1.07 -26.78 -15.58
CA ILE A 68 0.78 -26.66 -14.14
C ILE A 68 1.13 -27.98 -13.43
N ARG A 69 0.70 -29.13 -13.98
CA ARG A 69 1.02 -30.45 -13.42
C ARG A 69 2.53 -30.69 -13.33
N ALA A 70 3.26 -30.30 -14.37
CA ALA A 70 4.72 -30.45 -14.45
C ALA A 70 5.50 -29.34 -13.72
N MET A 71 4.82 -28.37 -13.09
CA MET A 71 5.44 -27.20 -12.46
C MET A 71 6.44 -26.47 -13.38
N ASN A 72 6.04 -26.27 -14.63
CA ASN A 72 6.85 -25.60 -15.65
C ASN A 72 6.01 -24.80 -16.66
N LEU A 73 4.82 -24.33 -16.24
CA LEU A 73 3.96 -23.49 -17.08
C LEU A 73 4.76 -22.30 -17.62
N SER A 74 4.78 -22.10 -18.93
CA SER A 74 5.47 -20.95 -19.51
C SER A 74 4.64 -19.69 -19.34
N ILE A 75 5.31 -18.54 -19.21
CA ILE A 75 4.63 -17.25 -19.10
C ILE A 75 3.85 -16.89 -20.37
N SER A 76 4.31 -17.32 -21.54
CA SER A 76 3.59 -17.11 -22.81
C SER A 76 2.28 -17.89 -22.84
N THR A 77 2.28 -19.15 -22.38
CA THR A 77 1.05 -19.94 -22.22
C THR A 77 0.14 -19.28 -21.19
N ALA A 78 0.67 -18.81 -20.05
CA ALA A 78 -0.11 -18.14 -19.02
C ALA A 78 -0.81 -16.86 -19.55
N LYS A 79 -0.09 -15.98 -20.26
CA LYS A 79 -0.66 -14.76 -20.88
C LYS A 79 -1.75 -15.08 -21.89
N LEU A 80 -1.57 -16.15 -22.68
CA LEU A 80 -2.58 -16.62 -23.63
C LEU A 80 -3.84 -17.14 -22.92
N VAL A 81 -3.68 -17.94 -21.86
CA VAL A 81 -4.81 -18.46 -21.06
C VAL A 81 -5.62 -17.32 -20.47
N LEU A 82 -4.94 -16.34 -19.86
CA LEU A 82 -5.57 -15.12 -19.36
C LEU A 82 -6.32 -14.40 -20.49
N HIS A 83 -5.64 -14.07 -21.59
CA HIS A 83 -6.24 -13.34 -22.70
C HIS A 83 -7.49 -14.04 -23.28
N VAL A 84 -7.42 -15.34 -23.52
CA VAL A 84 -8.54 -16.10 -24.11
C VAL A 84 -9.72 -16.17 -23.14
N TYR A 85 -9.48 -16.44 -21.86
CA TYR A 85 -10.56 -16.49 -20.87
C TYR A 85 -11.18 -15.12 -20.62
N GLY A 86 -10.37 -14.06 -20.49
CA GLY A 86 -10.86 -12.71 -20.24
C GLY A 86 -11.71 -12.12 -21.37
N LYS A 87 -11.66 -12.68 -22.59
CA LYS A 87 -12.59 -12.28 -23.66
C LYS A 87 -14.03 -12.72 -23.41
N GLU A 88 -14.21 -13.76 -22.60
CA GLU A 88 -15.50 -14.34 -22.27
C GLU A 88 -16.08 -13.72 -21.00
N MET A 89 -15.25 -13.02 -20.23
CA MET A 89 -15.67 -12.25 -19.07
C MET A 89 -16.30 -10.94 -19.52
N THR A 90 -17.63 -10.89 -19.53
CA THR A 90 -18.40 -9.73 -19.96
C THR A 90 -19.33 -9.26 -18.88
N ASP A 91 -19.38 -7.95 -18.64
CA ASP A 91 -20.41 -7.32 -17.80
C ASP A 91 -20.85 -5.99 -18.42
N SER A 92 -21.97 -5.42 -17.96
CA SER A 92 -22.55 -4.19 -18.53
C SER A 92 -22.34 -2.99 -17.62
N CYS A 93 -21.85 -1.88 -18.19
CA CYS A 93 -21.68 -0.63 -17.45
C CYS A 93 -23.04 -0.01 -17.02
N ASP A 94 -23.27 0.20 -15.73
CA ASP A 94 -24.45 0.92 -15.24
C ASP A 94 -24.40 2.43 -15.54
N GLU A 95 -23.19 2.96 -15.65
CA GLU A 95 -22.87 4.38 -15.88
C GLU A 95 -21.69 4.53 -16.85
N ASP A 96 -21.45 5.74 -17.37
CA ASP A 96 -20.26 6.02 -18.18
C ASP A 96 -19.00 5.85 -17.32
N TRP A 97 -18.11 4.92 -17.72
CA TRP A 97 -16.85 4.67 -17.04
C TRP A 97 -15.72 5.42 -17.76
N THR A 98 -15.16 6.42 -17.07
CA THR A 98 -14.03 7.22 -17.56
C THR A 98 -12.92 7.30 -16.50
N SER A 99 -11.67 7.40 -16.94
CA SER A 99 -10.51 7.63 -16.07
C SER A 99 -9.40 8.32 -16.86
N PHE A 100 -8.82 9.37 -16.29
CA PHE A 100 -7.85 10.27 -16.93
C PHE A 100 -8.31 10.77 -18.31
N SER A 101 -9.59 11.12 -18.40
CA SER A 101 -10.28 11.50 -19.64
C SER A 101 -10.34 10.42 -20.73
N VAL A 102 -9.88 9.20 -20.46
CA VAL A 102 -10.04 8.04 -21.34
C VAL A 102 -11.40 7.40 -21.09
N LYS A 103 -12.19 7.25 -22.15
CA LYS A 103 -13.47 6.53 -22.10
C LYS A 103 -13.21 5.02 -22.10
N ILE A 104 -13.60 4.36 -21.01
CA ILE A 104 -13.48 2.91 -20.87
C ILE A 104 -14.72 2.24 -21.44
N GLY A 105 -15.91 2.64 -20.95
CA GLY A 105 -17.21 2.13 -21.39
C GLY A 105 -18.30 3.19 -21.29
N THR A 106 -19.33 3.09 -22.12
CA THR A 106 -20.56 3.88 -22.00
C THR A 106 -21.59 3.12 -21.18
N LYS A 107 -22.52 3.84 -20.54
CA LYS A 107 -23.70 3.23 -19.93
C LYS A 107 -24.38 2.25 -20.90
N GLY A 108 -24.63 1.04 -20.42
CA GLY A 108 -25.23 -0.08 -21.16
C GLY A 108 -24.28 -0.84 -22.09
N ALA A 109 -23.02 -0.42 -22.24
CA ALA A 109 -22.05 -1.17 -23.04
C ALA A 109 -21.62 -2.43 -22.28
N SER A 110 -21.58 -3.56 -23.00
CA SER A 110 -20.91 -4.76 -22.53
C SER A 110 -19.40 -4.59 -22.69
N ILE A 111 -18.66 -4.76 -21.59
CA ILE A 111 -17.22 -4.60 -21.54
C ILE A 111 -16.56 -5.84 -20.94
N THR A 112 -15.28 -6.00 -21.25
CA THR A 112 -14.38 -7.04 -20.80
C THR A 112 -13.16 -6.43 -20.09
N PRO A 113 -12.32 -7.22 -19.39
CA PRO A 113 -11.02 -6.75 -18.94
C PRO A 113 -10.15 -6.15 -20.06
N TRP A 114 -10.36 -6.55 -21.31
CA TRP A 114 -9.57 -6.06 -22.45
C TRP A 114 -10.01 -4.70 -22.95
N ASP A 115 -11.18 -4.22 -22.55
CA ASP A 115 -11.60 -2.84 -22.78
C ASP A 115 -10.86 -1.86 -21.87
N LEU A 116 -10.06 -2.33 -20.91
CA LEU A 116 -9.23 -1.49 -20.05
C LEU A 116 -7.84 -1.20 -20.64
N VAL A 117 -7.42 -1.94 -21.67
CA VAL A 117 -6.07 -1.91 -22.24
C VAL A 117 -6.11 -1.98 -23.77
N THR A 118 -5.03 -1.58 -24.44
CA THR A 118 -4.91 -1.80 -25.89
C THR A 118 -4.15 -3.10 -26.15
N VAL A 119 -4.86 -4.17 -26.49
CA VAL A 119 -4.24 -5.48 -26.76
C VAL A 119 -3.67 -5.55 -28.18
N THR A 120 -2.42 -5.98 -28.29
CA THR A 120 -1.69 -6.22 -29.55
C THR A 120 -1.19 -7.65 -29.61
N GLU A 121 -1.24 -8.26 -30.80
CA GLU A 121 -0.64 -9.57 -31.03
C GLU A 121 0.88 -9.45 -31.18
N GLY A 122 1.61 -10.24 -30.40
CA GLY A 122 3.07 -10.34 -30.47
C GLY A 122 3.53 -11.46 -31.41
N THR A 123 4.70 -12.02 -31.10
CA THR A 123 5.29 -13.13 -31.84
C THR A 123 4.41 -14.39 -31.79
N VAL A 124 4.42 -15.15 -32.89
CA VAL A 124 3.76 -16.46 -32.94
C VAL A 124 4.41 -17.39 -31.91
N TYR A 125 3.58 -17.98 -31.07
CA TYR A 125 3.94 -18.91 -30.01
C TYR A 125 3.00 -20.11 -30.08
N GLN A 126 3.57 -21.31 -30.01
CA GLN A 126 2.83 -22.55 -29.97
C GLN A 126 2.99 -23.13 -28.57
N PRO A 127 1.94 -23.11 -27.72
CA PRO A 127 1.93 -23.84 -26.47
C PRO A 127 2.23 -25.32 -26.73
N VAL A 128 3.27 -25.84 -26.11
CA VAL A 128 3.60 -27.27 -26.17
C VAL A 128 3.13 -27.92 -24.88
N GLU A 129 2.48 -29.07 -24.98
CA GLU A 129 2.18 -29.88 -23.81
C GLU A 129 3.49 -30.40 -23.20
N ALA A 130 3.75 -30.05 -21.94
CA ALA A 130 4.94 -30.49 -21.23
C ALA A 130 4.93 -32.02 -21.09
N THR A 131 5.78 -32.71 -21.85
CA THR A 131 5.85 -34.18 -21.93
C THR A 131 6.94 -34.80 -21.03
N GLY A 132 7.57 -34.05 -20.12
CA GLY A 132 8.72 -34.58 -19.38
C GLY A 132 9.19 -33.80 -18.15
N GLY A 133 8.28 -33.25 -17.34
CA GLY A 133 8.66 -32.77 -16.01
C GLY A 133 8.83 -33.95 -15.03
N THR A 134 9.84 -33.91 -14.17
CA THR A 134 9.92 -34.76 -12.98
C THR A 134 8.65 -34.56 -12.18
N VAL A 135 7.69 -35.46 -12.33
CA VAL A 135 6.52 -35.51 -11.45
C VAL A 135 7.11 -35.75 -10.06
N LEU A 136 6.89 -34.81 -9.13
CA LEU A 136 7.10 -35.06 -7.70
C LEU A 136 6.04 -36.07 -7.24
N SER A 137 6.10 -37.29 -7.76
CA SER A 137 5.23 -38.39 -7.39
C SER A 137 5.77 -39.00 -6.11
N THR A 138 5.17 -38.64 -4.97
CA THR A 138 5.13 -39.59 -3.86
C THR A 138 4.30 -40.81 -4.31
N PRO A 139 4.73 -42.06 -4.09
CA PRO A 139 4.19 -43.25 -4.78
C PRO A 139 2.75 -43.67 -4.43
N SER A 140 1.98 -42.82 -3.78
CA SER A 140 0.71 -43.19 -3.12
C SER A 140 -0.47 -42.26 -3.44
N GLN A 141 -0.33 -41.30 -4.35
CA GLN A 141 -1.45 -40.46 -4.79
C GLN A 141 -2.16 -41.10 -6.00
N PRO A 142 -3.50 -41.19 -6.00
CA PRO A 142 -4.25 -41.60 -7.18
C PRO A 142 -3.90 -40.68 -8.35
N GLN A 143 -3.77 -41.26 -9.55
CA GLN A 143 -3.43 -40.54 -10.77
C GLN A 143 -4.45 -39.43 -10.99
N MET A 144 -4.03 -38.18 -10.74
CA MET A 144 -4.90 -37.02 -10.78
C MET A 144 -5.35 -36.76 -12.22
N ASP A 145 -6.66 -36.79 -12.45
CA ASP A 145 -7.23 -36.50 -13.76
C ASP A 145 -7.25 -34.98 -14.01
N ILE A 146 -6.14 -34.47 -14.55
CA ILE A 146 -5.98 -33.05 -14.90
C ILE A 146 -6.98 -32.57 -15.96
N SER A 147 -7.66 -33.46 -16.68
CA SER A 147 -8.65 -33.08 -17.69
C SER A 147 -9.88 -32.43 -17.05
N THR A 148 -10.14 -32.72 -15.77
CA THR A 148 -11.24 -32.15 -14.99
C THR A 148 -11.03 -30.70 -14.57
N TRP A 149 -9.80 -30.19 -14.68
CA TRP A 149 -9.49 -28.81 -14.29
C TRP A 149 -10.20 -27.80 -15.19
N THR A 150 -11.03 -26.95 -14.59
CA THR A 150 -11.81 -25.94 -15.29
C THR A 150 -10.95 -24.78 -15.79
N PRO A 151 -11.34 -24.08 -16.86
CA PRO A 151 -10.65 -22.87 -17.31
C PRO A 151 -10.52 -21.79 -16.22
N ARG A 152 -11.57 -21.61 -15.40
CA ARG A 152 -11.58 -20.68 -14.27
C ARG A 152 -10.50 -21.02 -13.24
N ALA A 153 -10.35 -22.29 -12.89
CA ALA A 153 -9.28 -22.74 -11.99
C ALA A 153 -7.87 -22.50 -12.56
N LEU A 154 -7.67 -22.67 -13.88
CA LEU A 154 -6.39 -22.36 -14.54
C LEU A 154 -6.06 -20.86 -14.43
N VAL A 155 -7.04 -19.98 -14.68
CA VAL A 155 -6.88 -18.53 -14.55
C VAL A 155 -6.61 -18.14 -13.09
N LEU A 156 -7.38 -18.68 -12.14
CA LEU A 156 -7.17 -18.45 -10.72
C LEU A 156 -5.75 -18.86 -10.30
N TYR A 157 -5.26 -20.02 -10.75
CA TYR A 157 -3.90 -20.48 -10.49
C TYR A 157 -2.85 -19.48 -10.99
N ILE A 158 -3.00 -19.04 -12.24
CA ILE A 158 -2.09 -18.07 -12.87
C ILE A 158 -2.09 -16.73 -12.12
N LEU A 159 -3.24 -16.25 -11.67
CA LEU A 159 -3.33 -15.01 -10.88
C LEU A 159 -2.78 -15.20 -9.46
N CYS A 160 -2.97 -16.37 -8.84
CA CYS A 160 -2.39 -16.68 -7.52
C CYS A 160 -0.86 -16.63 -7.53
N ILE A 161 -0.22 -17.05 -8.64
CA ILE A 161 1.24 -16.91 -8.80
C ILE A 161 1.67 -15.45 -8.63
N TYR A 162 0.97 -14.49 -9.25
CA TYR A 162 1.28 -13.06 -9.11
C TYR A 162 1.29 -12.63 -7.63
N ARG A 163 0.25 -12.99 -6.87
CA ARG A 163 0.17 -12.62 -5.45
C ARG A 163 1.25 -13.29 -4.61
N LEU A 164 1.55 -14.57 -4.85
CA LEU A 164 2.59 -15.29 -4.12
C LEU A 164 3.98 -14.70 -4.34
N LEU A 165 4.30 -14.30 -5.57
CA LEU A 165 5.60 -13.70 -5.92
C LEU A 165 5.86 -12.35 -5.25
N ARG A 166 4.82 -11.70 -4.71
CA ARG A 166 4.91 -10.38 -4.06
C ARG A 166 5.04 -10.45 -2.55
N ILE A 167 4.88 -11.62 -1.94
CA ILE A 167 4.90 -11.76 -0.49
C ILE A 167 6.31 -12.10 -0.03
N THR A 168 6.80 -11.35 0.96
CA THR A 168 8.14 -11.55 1.55
C THR A 168 8.13 -12.35 2.85
N ASN A 169 7.00 -12.42 3.57
CA ASN A 169 6.90 -13.17 4.83
C ASN A 169 6.58 -14.65 4.56
N GLN A 170 7.55 -15.53 4.83
CA GLN A 170 7.46 -16.96 4.52
C GLN A 170 6.34 -17.71 5.28
N GLU A 171 6.10 -17.37 6.56
CA GLU A 171 5.02 -17.98 7.35
C GLU A 171 3.65 -17.64 6.77
N TYR A 172 3.48 -16.38 6.38
CA TYR A 172 2.25 -15.91 5.74
C TYR A 172 2.04 -16.54 4.36
N VAL A 173 3.10 -16.77 3.57
CA VAL A 173 3.04 -17.47 2.28
C VAL A 173 2.44 -18.87 2.47
N THR A 174 2.92 -19.64 3.44
CA THR A 174 2.44 -21.02 3.67
C THR A 174 0.95 -21.05 4.00
N LEU A 175 0.49 -20.18 4.91
CA LEU A 175 -0.93 -20.08 5.24
C LEU A 175 -1.79 -19.67 4.03
N LEU A 176 -1.29 -18.73 3.22
CA LEU A 176 -1.99 -18.26 2.04
C LEU A 176 -2.09 -19.33 0.95
N ILE A 177 -1.02 -20.09 0.71
CA ILE A 177 -1.01 -21.23 -0.23
C ILE A 177 -2.12 -22.21 0.14
N THR A 178 -2.24 -22.61 1.41
CA THR A 178 -3.29 -23.54 1.87
C THR A 178 -4.69 -23.01 1.54
N LYS A 179 -4.94 -21.72 1.78
CA LYS A 179 -6.23 -21.09 1.46
C LYS A 179 -6.48 -21.02 -0.06
N MET A 180 -5.46 -20.69 -0.85
CA MET A 180 -5.57 -20.65 -2.30
C MET A 180 -5.83 -22.04 -2.90
N GLU A 181 -5.18 -23.09 -2.41
CA GLU A 181 -5.41 -24.47 -2.86
C GLU A 181 -6.83 -24.97 -2.53
N GLN A 182 -7.39 -24.56 -1.38
CA GLN A 182 -8.79 -24.83 -1.04
C GLN A 182 -9.76 -24.17 -2.05
N GLN A 183 -9.51 -22.89 -2.38
CA GLN A 183 -10.33 -22.18 -3.37
C GLN A 183 -10.16 -22.75 -4.77
N LEU A 184 -8.93 -23.11 -5.18
CA LEU A 184 -8.70 -23.81 -6.44
C LEU A 184 -9.50 -25.11 -6.52
N THR A 185 -9.56 -25.88 -5.43
CA THR A 185 -10.37 -27.11 -5.39
C THR A 185 -11.86 -26.82 -5.58
N ALA A 186 -12.39 -25.77 -4.93
CA ALA A 186 -13.79 -25.36 -5.08
C ALA A 186 -14.12 -24.92 -6.52
N GLU A 187 -13.18 -24.28 -7.21
CA GLU A 187 -13.33 -23.87 -8.63
C GLU A 187 -13.04 -25.00 -9.64
N GLY A 188 -12.90 -26.24 -9.18
CA GLY A 188 -12.67 -27.42 -10.04
C GLY A 188 -11.20 -27.69 -10.38
N GLY A 189 -10.25 -27.03 -9.71
CA GLY A 189 -8.81 -27.29 -9.77
C GLY A 189 -8.34 -28.29 -8.72
N SER A 190 -9.12 -29.36 -8.48
CA SER A 190 -8.80 -30.35 -7.43
C SER A 190 -7.38 -30.89 -7.59
N GLY A 191 -6.59 -30.75 -6.52
CA GLY A 191 -5.22 -31.24 -6.46
C GLY A 191 -4.16 -30.35 -7.13
N MET A 192 -4.52 -29.19 -7.69
CA MET A 192 -3.53 -28.17 -8.07
C MET A 192 -2.69 -27.75 -6.87
N LYS A 193 -1.36 -27.67 -7.06
CA LYS A 193 -0.40 -27.28 -6.03
C LYS A 193 0.31 -25.98 -6.34
N LEU A 194 0.39 -25.10 -5.34
CA LEU A 194 1.11 -23.82 -5.40
C LEU A 194 2.42 -23.86 -4.60
N SER A 195 2.70 -24.96 -3.89
CA SER A 195 3.99 -25.18 -3.25
C SER A 195 5.12 -25.16 -4.29
N GLY A 196 6.17 -24.37 -4.01
CA GLY A 196 7.30 -24.18 -4.93
C GLY A 196 7.05 -23.17 -6.07
N ALA A 197 5.84 -22.64 -6.25
CA ALA A 197 5.51 -21.69 -7.31
C ALA A 197 6.36 -20.41 -7.24
N THR A 198 6.69 -19.93 -6.03
CA THR A 198 7.52 -18.72 -5.84
C THR A 198 8.94 -18.87 -6.38
N LEU A 199 9.50 -20.08 -6.34
CA LEU A 199 10.82 -20.39 -6.87
C LEU A 199 10.77 -20.61 -8.38
N VAL A 200 9.83 -21.44 -8.85
CA VAL A 200 9.72 -21.83 -10.27
C VAL A 200 9.36 -20.64 -11.16
N TYR A 201 8.43 -19.79 -10.70
CA TYR A 201 7.87 -18.70 -11.52
C TYR A 201 8.45 -17.32 -11.14
N ALA A 202 9.56 -17.27 -10.41
CA ALA A 202 10.16 -16.03 -9.90
C ALA A 202 10.30 -14.92 -10.96
N GLY A 203 10.68 -15.29 -12.19
CA GLY A 203 10.88 -14.35 -13.29
C GLY A 203 9.60 -13.71 -13.85
N TRP A 204 8.41 -14.22 -13.54
CA TRP A 204 7.15 -13.68 -14.06
C TRP A 204 6.89 -12.26 -13.60
N ILE A 205 7.43 -11.90 -12.43
CA ILE A 205 7.26 -10.59 -11.83
C ILE A 205 7.92 -9.45 -12.62
N SER A 206 8.81 -9.79 -13.56
CA SER A 206 9.50 -8.86 -14.45
C SER A 206 8.81 -8.70 -15.81
N ASP A 207 7.82 -9.54 -16.16
CA ASP A 207 7.10 -9.43 -17.43
C ASP A 207 5.99 -8.39 -17.34
N ARG A 208 6.22 -7.25 -18.01
CA ARG A 208 5.30 -6.10 -18.01
C ARG A 208 3.90 -6.44 -18.54
N ASN A 209 3.80 -7.34 -19.52
CA ASN A 209 2.52 -7.67 -20.13
C ASN A 209 1.69 -8.57 -19.21
N TYR A 210 2.33 -9.52 -18.52
CA TYR A 210 1.67 -10.32 -17.48
C TYR A 210 1.11 -9.43 -16.36
N LEU A 211 1.91 -8.48 -15.86
CA LEU A 211 1.46 -7.53 -14.82
C LEU A 211 0.25 -6.70 -15.27
N LYS A 212 0.26 -6.19 -16.51
CA LYS A 212 -0.87 -5.43 -17.07
C LYS A 212 -2.13 -6.27 -17.21
N LEU A 213 -2.01 -7.55 -17.60
CA LEU A 213 -3.15 -8.46 -17.65
C LEU A 213 -3.74 -8.67 -16.24
N VAL A 214 -2.89 -8.90 -15.24
CA VAL A 214 -3.33 -9.02 -13.83
C VAL A 214 -4.07 -7.78 -13.37
N ALA A 215 -3.54 -6.59 -13.66
CA ALA A 215 -4.18 -5.32 -13.32
C ALA A 215 -5.54 -5.14 -14.00
N ALA A 216 -5.65 -5.48 -15.29
CA ALA A 216 -6.91 -5.41 -16.03
C ALA A 216 -7.98 -6.35 -15.42
N TYR A 217 -7.59 -7.57 -15.04
CA TYR A 217 -8.47 -8.50 -14.32
C TYR A 217 -8.96 -7.92 -12.98
N ASP A 218 -8.05 -7.40 -12.15
CA ASP A 218 -8.44 -6.86 -10.85
C ASP A 218 -9.31 -5.61 -10.99
N MET A 219 -8.97 -4.71 -11.92
CA MET A 219 -9.71 -3.47 -12.16
C MET A 219 -11.13 -3.75 -12.67
N PHE A 220 -11.28 -4.70 -13.60
CA PHE A 220 -12.58 -5.15 -14.10
C PHE A 220 -13.43 -5.73 -12.97
N LEU A 221 -12.92 -6.71 -12.23
CA LEU A 221 -13.65 -7.38 -11.16
C LEU A 221 -13.83 -6.51 -9.91
N TYR A 222 -13.04 -5.45 -9.75
CA TYR A 222 -13.25 -4.44 -8.71
C TYR A 222 -14.46 -3.56 -9.05
N HIS A 223 -14.58 -3.14 -10.31
CA HIS A 223 -15.73 -2.36 -10.77
C HIS A 223 -17.00 -3.22 -10.75
N PHE A 224 -16.93 -4.45 -11.26
CA PHE A 224 -18.03 -5.42 -11.26
C PHE A 224 -17.90 -6.39 -10.09
N SER A 225 -18.07 -5.89 -8.87
CA SER A 225 -17.88 -6.71 -7.65
C SER A 225 -18.85 -7.89 -7.51
N GLY A 226 -19.96 -7.88 -8.26
CA GLY A 226 -20.93 -8.96 -8.34
C GLY A 226 -20.73 -9.97 -9.47
N HIS A 227 -19.66 -9.81 -10.28
CA HIS A 227 -19.38 -10.70 -11.40
C HIS A 227 -19.12 -12.14 -10.95
N GLU A 228 -19.54 -13.14 -11.73
CA GLU A 228 -19.42 -14.56 -11.36
C GLU A 228 -17.97 -15.02 -11.13
N ASP A 229 -17.02 -14.40 -11.83
CA ASP A 229 -15.58 -14.62 -11.69
C ASP A 229 -14.93 -13.76 -10.58
N GLY A 230 -15.71 -13.15 -9.68
CA GLY A 230 -15.18 -12.30 -8.60
C GLY A 230 -14.11 -12.99 -7.73
N ILE A 231 -14.16 -14.34 -7.63
CA ILE A 231 -13.16 -15.16 -6.93
C ILE A 231 -11.74 -15.01 -7.50
N LEU A 232 -11.59 -14.69 -8.79
CA LEU A 232 -10.29 -14.49 -9.43
C LEU A 232 -9.48 -13.38 -8.77
N ARG A 233 -10.15 -12.42 -8.11
CA ARG A 233 -9.49 -11.37 -7.33
C ARG A 233 -8.65 -11.90 -6.18
N LEU A 234 -8.89 -13.12 -5.71
CA LEU A 234 -8.03 -13.79 -4.74
C LEU A 234 -6.55 -13.75 -5.19
N GLY A 235 -6.29 -13.94 -6.48
CA GLY A 235 -4.96 -13.89 -7.07
C GLY A 235 -4.50 -12.48 -7.46
N SER A 236 -5.40 -11.59 -7.90
CA SER A 236 -5.01 -10.27 -8.43
C SER A 236 -5.01 -9.12 -7.41
N LEU A 237 -5.54 -9.33 -6.20
CA LEU A 237 -5.75 -8.27 -5.19
C LEU A 237 -4.50 -7.40 -4.92
N GLY A 238 -3.32 -8.00 -4.96
CA GLY A 238 -2.04 -7.32 -4.72
C GLY A 238 -1.60 -6.36 -5.84
N SER A 239 -2.34 -6.29 -6.95
CA SER A 239 -2.09 -5.35 -8.05
C SER A 239 -2.62 -3.95 -7.70
N ARG A 240 -3.74 -3.90 -6.96
CA ARG A 240 -4.38 -2.67 -6.55
C ARG A 240 -3.56 -1.95 -5.47
N PHE A 241 -3.32 -0.66 -5.68
CA PHE A 241 -2.46 0.21 -4.91
C PHE A 241 -1.03 -0.32 -4.72
N ARG A 242 -0.52 -1.09 -5.70
CA ARG A 242 0.91 -1.47 -5.72
C ARG A 242 1.76 -0.21 -5.77
N ASP A 243 2.84 -0.21 -4.97
CA ASP A 243 3.76 0.91 -4.81
C ASP A 243 3.09 2.22 -4.35
N CYS A 244 1.96 2.13 -3.65
CA CYS A 244 1.26 3.27 -3.04
C CYS A 244 1.30 3.23 -1.50
N ALA A 245 2.30 2.56 -0.91
CA ALA A 245 2.38 2.34 0.53
C ALA A 245 2.42 3.63 1.36
N GLY A 246 3.05 4.71 0.86
CA GLY A 246 3.04 6.01 1.52
C GLY A 246 1.63 6.60 1.62
N LEU A 247 0.89 6.61 0.50
CA LEU A 247 -0.51 7.06 0.46
C LEU A 247 -1.41 6.20 1.36
N LEU A 248 -1.27 4.87 1.29
CA LEU A 248 -2.06 3.95 2.11
C LEU A 248 -1.74 4.08 3.61
N SER A 249 -0.52 4.48 3.98
CA SER A 249 -0.15 4.78 5.35
C SER A 249 -0.76 6.09 5.83
N TYR A 250 -0.85 7.10 4.97
CA TYR A 250 -1.55 8.34 5.30
C TYR A 250 -3.05 8.11 5.55
N GLY A 251 -3.72 7.37 4.66
CA GLY A 251 -5.11 6.97 4.87
C GLY A 251 -5.29 6.13 6.15
N TYR A 252 -4.32 5.28 6.47
CA TYR A 252 -4.32 4.52 7.72
C TYR A 252 -4.20 5.42 8.97
N ALA A 253 -3.34 6.43 8.93
CA ALA A 253 -3.20 7.42 9.99
C ALA A 253 -4.52 8.15 10.28
N MET A 254 -5.22 8.58 9.22
CA MET A 254 -6.55 9.18 9.33
C MET A 254 -7.53 8.25 10.05
N SER A 255 -7.55 6.95 9.69
CA SER A 255 -8.47 5.98 10.29
C SER A 255 -8.18 5.67 11.76
N ILE A 256 -6.91 5.64 12.19
CA ILE A 256 -6.58 5.34 13.59
C ILE A 256 -6.71 6.53 14.53
N LEU A 257 -6.58 7.75 14.00
CA LEU A 257 -6.76 8.98 14.75
C LEU A 257 -8.20 9.50 14.68
N ASP A 258 -8.99 8.99 13.73
CA ASP A 258 -10.35 9.42 13.42
C ASP A 258 -10.44 10.92 13.09
N ILE A 259 -9.57 11.35 12.17
CA ILE A 259 -9.48 12.75 11.72
C ILE A 259 -9.40 12.86 10.21
N GLU A 260 -9.79 14.02 9.69
CA GLU A 260 -9.75 14.31 8.27
C GLU A 260 -8.31 14.54 7.75
N ALA A 261 -8.15 14.39 6.44
CA ALA A 261 -6.85 14.47 5.79
C ALA A 261 -6.17 15.84 6.03
N GLY A 262 -6.91 16.94 5.89
CA GLY A 262 -6.38 18.29 6.08
C GLY A 262 -5.92 18.54 7.52
N TYR A 263 -6.73 18.10 8.50
CA TYR A 263 -6.37 18.22 9.91
C TYR A 263 -5.11 17.44 10.28
N LEU A 264 -4.91 16.25 9.68
CA LEU A 264 -3.65 15.51 9.84
C LEU A 264 -2.46 16.21 9.17
N MET A 265 -2.67 16.99 8.09
CA MET A 265 -1.58 17.75 7.46
C MET A 265 -1.07 18.86 8.37
N ASP A 266 -1.95 19.47 9.17
CA ASP A 266 -1.56 20.51 10.13
C ASP A 266 -0.63 20.00 11.23
N TRP A 267 -0.57 18.67 11.45
CA TRP A 267 0.37 18.02 12.37
C TRP A 267 1.77 17.77 11.77
N ILE A 268 1.99 18.13 10.50
CA ILE A 268 3.28 17.99 9.81
C ILE A 268 4.16 19.21 10.11
N PHE A 269 5.06 19.07 11.09
CA PHE A 269 5.94 20.16 11.54
C PHE A 269 7.34 20.12 10.91
N VAL A 270 7.68 19.04 10.21
CA VAL A 270 8.98 18.88 9.53
C VAL A 270 8.84 19.26 8.06
N LYS A 271 9.69 20.18 7.59
CA LYS A 271 9.64 20.70 6.21
C LYS A 271 9.65 19.58 5.16
N THR A 272 10.55 18.60 5.29
CA THR A 272 10.66 17.51 4.31
C THR A 272 9.36 16.75 4.19
N MET A 273 8.72 16.41 5.32
CA MET A 273 7.39 15.78 5.31
C MET A 273 6.35 16.63 4.59
N GLY A 274 6.38 17.96 4.76
CA GLY A 274 5.53 18.89 4.00
C GLY A 274 5.78 18.82 2.50
N ASP A 275 7.04 18.77 2.06
CA ASP A 275 7.40 18.59 0.65
C ASP A 275 6.90 17.24 0.11
N GLU A 276 6.99 16.16 0.91
CA GLU A 276 6.45 14.85 0.56
C GLU A 276 4.91 14.86 0.45
N MET A 277 4.23 15.61 1.31
CA MET A 277 2.79 15.75 1.29
C MET A 277 2.33 16.47 0.03
N ILE A 278 2.99 17.59 -0.34
CA ILE A 278 2.73 18.33 -1.59
C ILE A 278 2.89 17.40 -2.80
N ARG A 279 3.93 16.54 -2.79
CA ARG A 279 4.12 15.54 -3.84
C ARG A 279 2.96 14.55 -3.90
N MET A 280 2.50 14.02 -2.77
CA MET A 280 1.35 13.09 -2.75
C MET A 280 0.01 13.76 -3.10
N THR A 281 -0.17 15.04 -2.82
CA THR A 281 -1.44 15.77 -3.07
C THR A 281 -1.50 16.48 -4.41
N ARG A 282 -0.58 16.20 -5.33
CA ARG A 282 -0.64 16.72 -6.70
C ARG A 282 -2.05 16.47 -7.27
N GLU A 283 -2.67 17.52 -7.82
CA GLU A 283 -4.02 17.46 -8.38
C GLU A 283 -4.08 16.62 -9.66
N GLY A 284 -5.29 16.19 -10.05
CA GLY A 284 -5.54 15.50 -11.32
C GLY A 284 -5.08 14.05 -11.39
N GLN A 285 -4.79 13.42 -10.25
CA GLN A 285 -4.24 12.05 -10.18
C GLN A 285 -5.31 10.99 -9.94
N GLU A 286 -6.58 11.39 -9.77
CA GLU A 286 -7.70 10.48 -9.48
C GLU A 286 -7.50 9.60 -8.22
N THR A 287 -6.71 10.08 -7.24
CA THR A 287 -6.41 9.34 -5.99
C THR A 287 -7.66 8.94 -5.19
N GLY A 288 -8.71 9.77 -5.25
CA GLY A 288 -10.02 9.51 -4.64
C GLY A 288 -11.00 8.75 -5.52
N SER A 289 -10.62 8.36 -6.75
CA SER A 289 -11.51 7.64 -7.66
C SER A 289 -11.24 6.12 -7.59
N PRO A 290 -12.15 5.34 -6.98
CA PRO A 290 -11.91 3.93 -6.73
C PRO A 290 -11.82 3.09 -8.01
N THR A 291 -12.52 3.48 -9.07
CA THR A 291 -12.59 2.73 -10.34
C THR A 291 -11.65 3.28 -11.41
N SER A 292 -10.73 4.19 -11.05
CA SER A 292 -9.75 4.75 -11.99
C SER A 292 -8.58 3.81 -12.29
N TYR A 293 -7.72 4.21 -13.23
CA TYR A 293 -6.43 3.57 -13.47
C TYR A 293 -5.41 3.81 -12.34
N PHE A 294 -5.63 4.81 -11.47
CA PHE A 294 -4.68 5.22 -10.44
C PHE A 294 -4.22 4.09 -9.51
N PRO A 295 -5.12 3.26 -8.94
CA PRO A 295 -4.72 2.15 -8.07
C PRO A 295 -3.79 1.16 -8.77
N TYR A 296 -3.84 1.07 -10.10
CA TYR A 296 -3.08 0.10 -10.88
C TYR A 296 -1.87 0.72 -11.58
N GLN A 297 -1.50 1.97 -11.23
CA GLN A 297 -0.48 2.74 -11.93
C GLN A 297 0.86 2.00 -12.12
N SER A 298 1.26 1.18 -11.14
CA SER A 298 2.52 0.44 -11.20
C SER A 298 2.41 -0.78 -12.13
N ASP A 299 1.38 -1.61 -11.97
CA ASP A 299 1.18 -2.83 -12.78
C ASP A 299 0.83 -2.51 -14.23
N LEU A 300 0.09 -1.43 -14.45
CA LEU A 300 -0.19 -0.90 -15.78
C LEU A 300 1.03 -0.21 -16.42
N HIS A 301 2.10 -0.01 -15.66
CA HIS A 301 3.30 0.72 -16.08
C HIS A 301 3.00 2.14 -16.57
N LEU A 302 2.10 2.83 -15.87
CA LEU A 302 1.86 4.27 -16.04
C LEU A 302 2.98 5.08 -15.38
N VAL A 303 3.63 4.50 -14.38
CA VAL A 303 4.76 5.07 -13.64
C VAL A 303 5.91 4.05 -13.59
N ASN A 304 7.15 4.52 -13.63
CA ASN A 304 8.32 3.69 -13.30
C ASN A 304 8.67 3.82 -11.81
N ARG A 305 8.51 5.03 -11.26
CA ARG A 305 8.72 5.31 -9.83
C ARG A 305 7.49 6.02 -9.25
N SER A 306 6.70 5.31 -8.46
CA SER A 306 5.48 5.87 -7.88
C SER A 306 5.76 7.01 -6.89
N ALA A 307 5.14 8.16 -7.13
CA ALA A 307 5.11 9.31 -6.21
C ALA A 307 4.42 9.00 -4.86
N TYR A 308 3.76 7.84 -4.73
CA TYR A 308 2.96 7.43 -3.57
C TYR A 308 3.60 6.30 -2.76
N SER A 309 4.79 5.86 -3.16
CA SER A 309 5.50 4.77 -2.49
C SER A 309 6.05 5.19 -1.13
N SER A 310 6.35 4.21 -0.27
CA SER A 310 7.03 4.46 1.01
C SER A 310 8.45 4.99 0.82
N ASN A 311 9.13 4.64 -0.28
CA ASN A 311 10.49 5.12 -0.56
C ASN A 311 10.47 6.56 -1.02
N ALA A 312 9.54 6.93 -1.91
CA ALA A 312 9.37 8.33 -2.30
C ALA A 312 9.01 9.19 -1.08
N ASN A 313 8.15 8.69 -0.18
CA ASN A 313 7.63 9.42 0.98
C ASN A 313 8.12 8.83 2.31
N SER A 314 9.44 8.72 2.44
CA SER A 314 10.09 8.01 3.54
C SER A 314 9.91 8.70 4.90
N TYR A 315 9.88 10.05 4.93
CA TYR A 315 9.69 10.81 6.16
C TYR A 315 8.26 10.66 6.70
N LEU A 316 7.24 10.82 5.84
CA LEU A 316 5.84 10.65 6.23
C LEU A 316 5.55 9.20 6.61
N PHE A 317 6.04 8.24 5.83
CA PHE A 317 5.87 6.82 6.15
C PHE A 317 6.48 6.49 7.52
N HIS A 318 7.70 6.98 7.78
CA HIS A 318 8.38 6.77 9.06
C HIS A 318 7.65 7.44 10.22
N TRP A 319 7.25 8.70 10.08
CA TRP A 319 6.48 9.45 11.06
C TRP A 319 5.19 8.73 11.46
N ILE A 320 4.39 8.33 10.44
CA ILE A 320 3.10 7.65 10.64
C ILE A 320 3.25 6.38 11.46
N HIS A 321 4.19 5.55 11.05
CA HIS A 321 4.40 4.28 11.71
C HIS A 321 5.14 4.42 13.04
N THR A 322 5.84 5.53 13.28
CA THR A 322 6.45 5.82 14.59
C THR A 322 5.38 6.14 15.61
N PHE A 323 4.49 7.11 15.36
CA PHE A 323 3.41 7.41 16.31
C PHE A 323 2.42 6.24 16.42
N GLY A 324 2.11 5.56 15.31
CA GLY A 324 1.23 4.40 15.35
C GLY A 324 1.80 3.24 16.17
N SER A 325 3.13 3.05 16.16
CA SER A 325 3.79 2.06 17.02
C SER A 325 3.76 2.45 18.49
N LEU A 326 3.94 3.74 18.81
CA LEU A 326 3.77 4.26 20.18
C LEU A 326 2.34 4.06 20.70
N MET A 327 1.35 4.13 19.82
CA MET A 327 -0.06 3.81 20.12
C MET A 327 -0.39 2.30 20.06
N SER A 328 0.62 1.43 19.98
CA SER A 328 0.48 -0.03 19.97
C SER A 328 -0.29 -0.61 18.77
N HIS A 329 -0.32 0.10 17.64
CA HIS A 329 -0.96 -0.40 16.43
C HIS A 329 -0.10 -1.44 15.71
N LYS A 330 -0.61 -2.68 15.62
CA LYS A 330 0.08 -3.82 15.00
C LYS A 330 0.57 -3.58 13.57
N ARG A 331 -0.18 -2.84 12.75
CA ARG A 331 0.24 -2.53 11.36
C ARG A 331 1.50 -1.67 11.34
N SER A 332 1.57 -0.67 12.21
CA SER A 332 2.73 0.21 12.35
C SER A 332 3.93 -0.49 12.98
N ILE A 333 3.70 -1.31 14.02
CA ILE A 333 4.75 -2.11 14.66
C ILE A 333 5.45 -3.01 13.63
N ASN A 334 4.70 -3.60 12.71
CA ASN A 334 5.22 -4.51 11.69
C ASN A 334 5.66 -3.81 10.38
N ALA A 335 5.55 -2.48 10.28
CA ALA A 335 5.97 -1.75 9.10
C ALA A 335 7.50 -1.82 8.96
N ARG A 336 8.01 -1.91 7.73
CA ARG A 336 9.45 -2.04 7.47
C ARG A 336 10.17 -0.73 7.80
N TYR A 337 11.28 -0.83 8.52
CA TYR A 337 12.19 0.28 8.76
C TYR A 337 13.21 0.36 7.62
N ASN A 338 13.19 1.46 6.87
CA ASN A 338 14.16 1.77 5.82
C ASN A 338 14.30 3.29 5.69
N PHE A 339 14.57 3.95 6.82
CA PHE A 339 14.63 5.40 6.92
C PHE A 339 16.05 5.86 7.27
N GLU A 340 16.60 6.72 6.41
CA GLU A 340 17.98 7.24 6.51
C GLU A 340 18.01 8.77 6.66
N GLY A 341 16.89 9.39 7.04
CA GLY A 341 16.74 10.84 7.18
C GLY A 341 16.96 11.37 8.59
N ASN A 342 16.47 12.60 8.83
CA ASN A 342 16.50 13.22 10.16
C ASN A 342 15.52 12.51 11.12
N VAL A 343 16.02 11.51 11.85
CA VAL A 343 15.23 10.72 12.82
C VAL A 343 14.78 11.53 14.04
N ALA A 344 15.54 12.55 14.45
CA ALA A 344 15.25 13.30 15.68
C ALA A 344 14.00 14.17 15.53
N ASP A 345 13.95 15.01 14.48
CA ASP A 345 12.80 15.90 14.26
C ASP A 345 11.53 15.11 13.94
N VAL A 346 11.65 14.02 13.17
CA VAL A 346 10.52 13.14 12.85
C VAL A 346 10.03 12.40 14.09
N GLY A 347 10.95 11.90 14.92
CA GLY A 347 10.65 11.27 16.20
C GLY A 347 9.94 12.24 17.16
N LEU A 348 10.42 13.48 17.27
CA LEU A 348 9.83 14.52 18.10
C LEU A 348 8.42 14.85 17.65
N ASN A 349 8.20 15.08 16.36
CA ASN A 349 6.87 15.34 15.82
C ASN A 349 5.92 14.15 16.07
N ALA A 350 6.40 12.92 15.93
CA ALA A 350 5.61 11.71 16.22
C ALA A 350 5.27 11.57 17.71
N VAL A 351 6.20 11.89 18.61
CA VAL A 351 5.99 11.88 20.07
C VAL A 351 4.94 12.89 20.48
N VAL A 352 4.98 14.11 19.93
CA VAL A 352 4.00 15.16 20.27
C VAL A 352 2.61 14.79 19.78
N LEU A 353 2.49 14.29 18.55
CA LEU A 353 1.22 13.79 18.04
C LEU A 353 0.68 12.64 18.91
N CYS A 354 1.53 11.66 19.25
CA CYS A 354 1.15 10.57 20.13
C CYS A 354 0.71 11.08 21.51
N TRP A 355 1.40 12.06 22.08
CA TRP A 355 1.07 12.64 23.39
C TRP A 355 -0.31 13.31 23.36
N ALA A 356 -0.56 14.15 22.36
CA ALA A 356 -1.82 14.87 22.19
C ALA A 356 -3.02 13.92 22.08
N PHE A 357 -2.87 12.82 21.33
CA PHE A 357 -3.96 11.85 21.12
C PHE A 357 -4.07 10.79 22.23
N ALA A 358 -3.01 10.54 23.00
CA ALA A 358 -3.04 9.54 24.08
C ALA A 358 -3.61 10.06 25.40
N ARG A 359 -3.70 11.39 25.61
CA ARG A 359 -4.00 12.01 26.91
C ARG A 359 -5.48 12.41 27.11
N GLY A 360 -6.37 12.12 26.16
CA GLY A 360 -7.78 12.45 26.31
C GLY A 360 -8.58 12.26 25.03
N GLY A 361 -9.87 11.99 25.18
CA GLY A 361 -10.83 11.94 24.07
C GLY A 361 -11.61 13.25 23.96
N GLU A 362 -11.96 13.64 22.75
CA GLU A 362 -12.96 14.68 22.50
C GLU A 362 -14.35 14.03 22.57
N LEU A 363 -14.76 13.68 23.79
CA LEU A 363 -16.04 13.02 24.04
C LEU A 363 -17.16 14.06 24.04
N ASN A 364 -18.05 13.98 23.06
CA ASN A 364 -19.27 14.77 22.98
C ASN A 364 -20.50 13.85 23.08
N PRO A 365 -21.53 14.17 23.89
CA PRO A 365 -22.77 13.40 23.91
C PRO A 365 -23.39 13.31 22.51
N GLN A 366 -23.61 12.09 22.01
CA GLN A 366 -24.20 11.85 20.67
C GLN A 366 -25.72 11.70 20.71
N PHE A 367 -26.26 11.38 21.88
CA PHE A 367 -27.69 11.22 22.11
C PHE A 367 -28.06 11.94 23.39
N GLN A 368 -29.25 12.53 23.41
CA GLN A 368 -29.87 13.04 24.61
C GLN A 368 -31.32 12.59 24.66
N LYS A 369 -31.84 12.40 25.88
CA LYS A 369 -33.27 12.15 26.06
C LYS A 369 -34.03 13.38 25.60
N GLU A 370 -35.16 13.18 24.92
CA GLU A 370 -36.05 14.27 24.53
C GLU A 370 -36.38 15.16 25.75
N GLY A 371 -36.16 16.48 25.61
CA GLY A 371 -36.35 17.46 26.67
C GLY A 371 -35.13 17.71 27.58
N LEU A 372 -34.02 16.99 27.42
CA LEU A 372 -32.73 17.31 28.06
C LEU A 372 -31.80 18.01 27.06
N ASP A 373 -30.99 18.94 27.56
CA ASP A 373 -29.93 19.61 26.79
C ASP A 373 -28.60 19.41 27.53
N TYR A 374 -27.86 18.35 27.16
CA TYR A 374 -26.55 18.07 27.77
C TYR A 374 -25.46 19.07 27.32
N GLY A 375 -25.74 19.90 26.30
CA GLY A 375 -24.80 20.88 25.75
C GLY A 375 -24.84 22.25 26.41
N LYS A 376 -25.79 22.51 27.32
CA LYS A 376 -25.88 23.77 28.09
C LYS A 376 -25.48 23.57 29.55
N ASN A 377 -24.50 24.35 29.99
CA ASN A 377 -24.13 24.59 31.38
C ASN A 377 -23.73 23.36 32.21
N ILE A 378 -22.73 22.61 31.74
CA ILE A 378 -21.86 21.91 32.67
C ILE A 378 -20.59 22.77 32.74
N GLU A 379 -20.47 23.59 33.79
CA GLU A 379 -19.16 24.16 34.10
C GLU A 379 -18.18 23.00 34.26
N PRO A 380 -16.99 23.06 33.64
CA PRO A 380 -15.99 22.02 33.81
C PRO A 380 -15.72 21.93 35.32
N VAL A 381 -16.13 20.81 35.93
CA VAL A 381 -15.71 20.50 37.29
C VAL A 381 -14.20 20.46 37.21
N SER A 382 -13.52 21.37 37.92
CA SER A 382 -12.07 21.36 38.01
C SER A 382 -11.69 20.03 38.64
N SER A 383 -11.38 19.02 37.82
CA SER A 383 -10.78 17.80 38.31
C SER A 383 -9.38 18.20 38.72
N GLY A 384 -9.23 18.56 40.00
CA GLY A 384 -8.02 18.18 40.72
C GLY A 384 -7.89 16.69 40.48
N MET A 385 -7.05 16.31 39.52
CA MET A 385 -6.62 14.94 39.41
C MET A 385 -5.92 14.67 40.74
N ASP A 386 -6.61 13.93 41.61
CA ASP A 386 -5.94 13.26 42.71
C ASP A 386 -4.82 12.44 42.06
N ASP A 387 -3.60 12.90 42.31
CA ASP A 387 -2.38 12.23 41.94
C ASP A 387 -2.51 10.77 42.41
N ASP A 388 -2.39 9.85 41.45
CA ASP A 388 -2.26 8.43 41.74
C ASP A 388 -1.02 8.27 42.63
N GLU A 389 -1.27 8.17 43.94
CA GLU A 389 -0.31 8.05 45.03
C GLU A 389 0.53 6.78 44.86
N ASN A 390 1.52 6.79 43.96
CA ASN A 390 2.58 5.80 44.01
C ASN A 390 3.85 6.06 43.20
N GLN A 391 4.31 7.31 43.02
CA GLN A 391 5.70 7.58 42.61
C GLN A 391 6.25 8.80 43.36
N GLY A 392 7.42 8.63 44.01
CA GLY A 392 8.02 9.56 44.97
C GLY A 392 8.30 10.99 44.48
N PRO A 393 8.87 11.85 45.36
CA PRO A 393 8.83 13.30 45.26
C PRO A 393 9.80 13.79 44.19
N ASN A 394 9.33 13.89 42.95
CA ASN A 394 9.87 14.86 42.01
C ASN A 394 8.77 15.90 41.79
N GLU A 395 8.94 17.09 42.38
CA GLU A 395 8.10 18.23 42.08
C GLU A 395 7.99 18.39 40.56
N LEU A 396 6.75 18.44 40.06
CA LEU A 396 6.50 18.72 38.65
C LEU A 396 7.11 20.08 38.30
N THR A 397 7.98 20.09 37.30
CA THR A 397 8.55 21.34 36.80
C THR A 397 7.44 22.23 36.22
N PRO A 398 7.62 23.56 36.17
CA PRO A 398 6.67 24.44 35.47
C PRO A 398 6.39 23.98 34.03
N GLU A 399 7.41 23.45 33.34
CA GLU A 399 7.28 22.87 32.01
C GLU A 399 6.42 21.60 32.01
N ASP A 400 6.59 20.71 33.00
CA ASP A 400 5.73 19.53 33.15
C ASP A 400 4.27 19.95 33.32
N LYS A 401 3.99 20.93 34.20
CA LYS A 401 2.62 21.44 34.45
C LYS A 401 2.01 22.00 33.17
N MET A 402 2.73 22.84 32.43
CA MET A 402 2.23 23.42 31.17
C MET A 402 1.82 22.35 30.15
N TRP A 403 2.60 21.27 30.02
CA TRP A 403 2.26 20.15 29.11
C TRP A 403 1.12 19.26 29.62
N LEU A 404 0.96 19.16 30.95
CA LEU A 404 -0.15 18.43 31.57
C LEU A 404 -1.47 19.22 31.44
N ASP A 405 -1.42 20.54 31.60
CA ASP A 405 -2.59 21.42 31.58
C ASP A 405 -3.08 21.72 30.16
N THR A 406 -2.22 21.53 29.14
CA THR A 406 -2.61 21.64 27.74
C THR A 406 -3.56 20.50 27.37
N THR A 407 -4.76 20.86 26.91
CA THR A 407 -5.82 19.94 26.50
C THR A 407 -6.21 20.17 25.04
N GLY A 408 -6.98 19.23 24.48
CA GLY A 408 -7.43 19.29 23.09
C GLY A 408 -6.38 18.84 22.07
N ARG A 409 -6.79 18.80 20.80
CA ARG A 409 -5.99 18.24 19.70
C ARG A 409 -5.57 19.27 18.66
N ASP A 410 -5.64 20.57 18.98
CA ASP A 410 -5.27 21.65 18.05
C ASP A 410 -3.76 21.67 17.73
N PRO A 411 -3.34 21.42 16.47
CA PRO A 411 -1.93 21.34 16.08
C PRO A 411 -1.16 22.64 16.37
N ALA A 412 -1.79 23.81 16.20
CA ALA A 412 -1.14 25.11 16.38
C ALA A 412 -0.75 25.33 17.86
N THR A 413 -1.63 24.95 18.78
CA THR A 413 -1.37 24.97 20.23
C THR A 413 -0.16 24.10 20.58
N TRP A 414 -0.13 22.85 20.09
CA TRP A 414 0.98 21.93 20.36
C TRP A 414 2.31 22.39 19.73
N PHE A 415 2.27 23.00 18.55
CA PHE A 415 3.45 23.59 17.93
C PHE A 415 3.99 24.79 18.72
N ALA A 416 3.10 25.68 19.19
CA ALA A 416 3.48 26.82 20.01
C ALA A 416 4.11 26.37 21.34
N LEU A 417 3.55 25.33 21.97
CA LEU A 417 4.08 24.71 23.18
C LEU A 417 5.48 24.12 22.97
N LEU A 418 5.67 23.37 21.88
CA LEU A 418 6.98 22.85 21.47
C LEU A 418 8.01 23.96 21.30
N LYS A 419 7.63 25.03 20.58
CA LYS A 419 8.50 26.18 20.33
C LYS A 419 8.88 26.90 21.61
N ALA A 420 7.94 27.08 22.54
CA ALA A 420 8.19 27.70 23.84
C ALA A 420 9.21 26.91 24.67
N ASN A 421 9.21 25.58 24.54
CA ASN A 421 10.17 24.68 25.20
C ASN A 421 11.48 24.44 24.40
N GLY A 422 11.75 25.24 23.36
CA GLY A 422 12.96 25.10 22.55
C GLY A 422 13.03 23.78 21.79
N PHE A 423 11.88 23.26 21.36
CA PHE A 423 11.72 21.98 20.66
C PHE A 423 12.25 20.79 21.44
N LYS A 424 11.94 20.77 22.75
CA LYS A 424 12.22 19.63 23.64
C LYS A 424 10.96 19.25 24.40
N VAL A 425 10.75 17.95 24.59
CA VAL A 425 9.67 17.46 25.45
C VAL A 425 10.13 17.41 26.91
N PRO A 426 9.27 17.73 27.88
CA PRO A 426 9.64 17.68 29.29
C PRO A 426 9.76 16.23 29.80
N PRO A 427 10.36 16.02 30.99
CA PRO A 427 10.55 14.70 31.58
C PRO A 427 9.26 13.88 31.73
N VAL A 428 8.12 14.52 32.03
CA VAL A 428 6.83 13.81 32.16
C VAL A 428 6.42 13.11 30.85
N VAL A 429 6.58 13.78 29.71
CA VAL A 429 6.28 13.20 28.39
C VAL A 429 7.23 12.03 28.12
N SER A 430 8.53 12.23 28.39
CA SER A 430 9.53 11.18 28.20
C SER A 430 9.25 9.91 29.01
N ARG A 431 8.76 10.05 30.25
CA ARG A 431 8.35 8.90 31.08
C ARG A 431 7.19 8.13 30.47
N VAL A 432 6.17 8.83 29.96
CA VAL A 432 5.00 8.19 29.33
C VAL A 432 5.40 7.51 28.03
N ILE A 433 6.20 8.16 27.17
CA ILE A 433 6.70 7.55 25.93
C ILE A 433 7.53 6.30 26.23
N LYS A 434 8.37 6.32 27.28
CA LYS A 434 9.10 5.12 27.73
C LYS A 434 8.16 3.99 28.15
N ARG A 435 7.05 4.29 28.83
CA ARG A 435 6.01 3.31 29.17
C ARG A 435 5.32 2.76 27.93
N GLN A 436 5.00 3.60 26.94
CA GLN A 436 4.39 3.17 25.67
C GLN A 436 5.33 2.26 24.87
N ARG A 437 6.63 2.59 24.80
CA ARG A 437 7.65 1.71 24.21
C ARG A 437 7.69 0.34 24.88
N GLY A 438 7.55 0.30 26.22
CA GLY A 438 7.49 -0.95 26.98
C GLY A 438 6.27 -1.82 26.69
N ARG A 439 5.19 -1.27 26.12
CA ARG A 439 3.99 -2.04 25.71
C ARG A 439 4.16 -2.71 24.35
N ILE A 440 5.17 -2.32 23.58
CA ILE A 440 5.49 -2.96 22.31
C ILE A 440 6.05 -4.35 22.62
N GLY A 441 5.27 -5.37 22.26
CA GLY A 441 5.60 -6.79 22.44
C GLY A 441 6.75 -7.25 21.52
N GLU A 442 6.63 -8.45 20.98
CA GLU A 442 7.61 -8.96 20.01
C GLU A 442 7.56 -8.15 18.71
N THR A 443 8.74 -7.82 18.19
CA THR A 443 8.93 -7.02 16.98
C THR A 443 9.71 -7.82 15.96
N ARG A 444 9.47 -7.55 14.68
CA ARG A 444 10.26 -8.13 13.59
C ARG A 444 11.57 -7.37 13.45
N ILE A 445 12.63 -8.06 13.03
CA ILE A 445 13.89 -7.44 12.61
C ILE A 445 13.60 -6.45 11.48
N ASP A 446 14.26 -5.30 11.50
CA ASP A 446 14.10 -4.22 10.52
C ASP A 446 12.65 -3.70 10.44
N SER A 447 11.97 -3.64 11.58
CA SER A 447 10.64 -3.03 11.70
C SER A 447 10.69 -1.69 12.42
N ILE A 448 9.71 -0.83 12.12
CA ILE A 448 9.54 0.45 12.82
C ILE A 448 9.20 0.20 14.29
N GLY A 449 8.49 -0.90 14.61
CA GLY A 449 8.26 -1.30 15.99
C GLY A 449 9.56 -1.57 16.76
N GLU A 450 10.52 -2.29 16.17
CA GLU A 450 11.85 -2.51 16.74
C GLU A 450 12.60 -1.19 16.94
N TYR A 451 12.63 -0.34 15.91
CA TYR A 451 13.21 1.01 16.04
C TYR A 451 12.58 1.81 17.18
N VAL A 452 11.25 1.86 17.26
CA VAL A 452 10.54 2.60 18.32
C VAL A 452 10.85 2.03 19.70
N LYS A 453 10.87 0.71 19.82
CA LYS A 453 11.14 0.01 21.08
C LYS A 453 12.56 0.27 21.58
N GLU A 454 13.56 0.23 20.70
CA GLU A 454 14.97 0.18 21.10
C GLU A 454 15.72 1.50 20.88
N ARG A 455 15.44 2.19 19.77
CA ARG A 455 16.29 3.23 19.19
C ARG A 455 15.62 4.59 19.01
N LEU A 456 14.34 4.75 19.41
CA LEU A 456 13.62 6.01 19.22
C LEU A 456 14.39 7.20 19.82
N ILE A 457 14.74 8.16 18.96
CA ILE A 457 15.38 9.43 19.29
C ILE A 457 14.39 10.56 18.99
N TYR A 458 14.27 11.52 19.91
CA TYR A 458 13.45 12.72 19.77
C TYR A 458 13.93 13.84 20.68
#